data_AF-A0ABD0Q7T1-F1
#
_entry.id   AF-A0ABD0Q7T1-F1
#
_cell.length_a   1.000
_cell.length_b   1.000
_cell.length_c   1.000
_cell.angle_alpha   90.00
_cell.angle_beta   90.00
_cell.angle_gamma   90.00
#
_symmetry.space_group_name_H-M   'P 1'
#
loop_
_entity.id
_entity.type
_entity.pdbx_description
1 polymer ?
#
loop_
_entity_poly.entity_id
_entity_poly.type
_entity_poly.pdbx_seq_one_letter_code
_entity_poly.pdbx_strand_id
1 'polypeptide(L)' 'AFWKEKGFSGEIVARPSEDCPLSVTFDATSPRGNPALVGFITGVQARDWCDRK' A
#
# COMPACT_ATOMS: atom_id res chain seq x y z
N ALA A 1 -14.64 -3.21 -5.27
CA ALA A 1 -13.17 -3.04 -5.29
C ALA A 1 -12.59 -4.38 -5.71
N PHE A 2 -11.76 -4.41 -6.76
CA PHE A 2 -11.45 -5.66 -7.44
C PHE A 2 -10.77 -6.71 -6.53
N TRP A 3 -10.01 -6.28 -5.51
CA TRP A 3 -9.37 -7.19 -4.55
C TRP A 3 -10.39 -7.93 -3.67
N LYS A 4 -11.50 -7.27 -3.27
CA LYS A 4 -12.57 -7.90 -2.48
C LYS A 4 -13.31 -8.98 -3.27
N GLU A 5 -13.53 -8.76 -4.57
CA GLU A 5 -14.12 -9.75 -5.47
C GLU A 5 -13.26 -11.01 -5.62
N LYS A 6 -11.96 -10.91 -5.28
CA LYS A 6 -11.01 -12.01 -5.24
C LYS A 6 -10.79 -12.59 -3.84
N GLY A 7 -11.56 -12.15 -2.85
CA GLY A 7 -11.46 -12.62 -1.45
C GLY A 7 -10.35 -11.98 -0.63
N PHE A 8 -9.72 -10.89 -1.11
CA PHE A 8 -8.67 -10.19 -0.38
C PHE A 8 -9.22 -9.00 0.42
N SER A 9 -8.67 -8.79 1.62
CA SER A 9 -9.05 -7.69 2.52
C SER A 9 -8.54 -6.32 2.06
N GLY A 10 -7.49 -6.28 1.24
CA GLY A 10 -6.72 -5.06 0.93
C GLY A 10 -5.48 -4.88 1.81
N GLU A 11 -5.27 -5.78 2.78
CA GLU A 11 -4.03 -5.86 3.54
C GLU A 11 -2.96 -6.60 2.73
N ILE A 12 -1.78 -5.99 2.63
CA ILE A 12 -0.58 -6.60 2.05
C ILE A 12 0.57 -6.27 2.99
N VAL A 13 1.32 -7.29 3.41
CA VAL A 13 2.61 -7.12 4.07
C VAL A 13 3.69 -7.38 3.03
N ALA A 14 4.43 -6.36 2.68
CA ALA A 14 5.49 -6.45 1.70
C ALA A 14 6.85 -6.29 2.37
N ARG A 15 7.86 -7.00 1.86
CA ARG A 15 9.26 -6.67 2.17
C ARG A 15 9.61 -5.47 1.29
N PRO A 16 9.92 -4.31 1.88
CA PRO A 16 10.29 -3.16 1.08
C PRO A 16 11.58 -3.39 0.29
N SER A 17 11.65 -2.88 -0.94
CA SER A 17 12.78 -3.03 -1.87
C SER A 17 12.89 -1.84 -2.83
N GLU A 18 13.92 -1.83 -3.68
CA GLU A 18 14.07 -0.80 -4.72
C GLU A 18 12.91 -0.75 -5.73
N ASP A 19 12.22 -1.89 -5.91
CA ASP A 19 11.08 -2.06 -6.82
C ASP A 19 9.72 -1.93 -6.11
N CYS A 20 9.69 -1.97 -4.78
CA CYS A 20 8.48 -1.86 -3.97
C CYS A 20 8.72 -1.00 -2.73
N PRO A 21 8.26 0.27 -2.72
CA PRO A 21 8.45 1.15 -1.58
C PRO A 21 7.61 0.75 -0.36
N LEU A 22 6.57 -0.05 -0.56
CA LEU A 22 5.53 -0.29 0.44
C LEU A 22 6.00 -1.30 1.49
N SER A 23 5.75 -0.98 2.76
CA SER A 23 5.85 -1.91 3.88
C SER A 23 4.52 -2.62 4.13
N VAL A 24 3.43 -1.85 4.12
CA VAL A 24 2.08 -2.38 4.36
C VAL A 24 1.02 -1.58 3.61
N THR A 25 -0.06 -2.25 3.20
CA THR A 25 -1.27 -1.59 2.68
C THR A 25 -2.51 -1.95 3.48
N PHE A 26 -3.55 -1.12 3.37
CA PHE A 26 -4.89 -1.41 3.87
C PHE A 26 -5.96 -0.97 2.86
N ASP A 27 -7.15 -1.56 2.95
CA ASP A 27 -8.31 -1.05 2.23
C ASP A 27 -8.73 0.31 2.78
N ALA A 28 -8.76 1.29 1.89
CA ALA A 28 -9.22 2.65 2.14
C ALA A 28 -10.47 2.98 1.31
N THR A 29 -11.25 1.95 0.91
CA THR A 29 -12.52 2.16 0.23
C THR A 29 -13.39 3.12 1.04
N SER A 30 -13.80 4.23 0.42
CA SER A 30 -14.56 5.26 1.13
C SER A 30 -15.94 4.75 1.54
N PRO A 31 -16.61 5.38 2.54
CA PRO A 31 -17.98 5.02 2.90
C PRO A 31 -18.99 5.13 1.75
N ARG A 32 -18.68 5.91 0.71
CA ARG A 32 -19.49 6.03 -0.52
C ARG A 32 -19.12 5.00 -1.60
N GLY A 33 -18.25 4.03 -1.27
CA GLY A 33 -17.87 2.93 -2.16
C GLY A 33 -16.76 3.24 -3.14
N ASN A 34 -16.00 4.34 -2.98
CA ASN A 34 -14.86 4.64 -3.86
C ASN A 34 -13.66 3.74 -3.52
N PRO A 35 -13.24 2.80 -4.39
CA PRO A 35 -12.15 1.87 -4.08
C PRO A 35 -10.80 2.57 -3.98
N ALA A 36 -10.06 2.32 -2.90
CA ALA A 36 -8.68 2.78 -2.74
C ALA A 36 -7.89 1.83 -1.85
N LEU A 37 -6.58 1.72 -2.09
CA LEU A 37 -5.63 1.15 -1.16
C LEU A 37 -4.79 2.29 -0.58
N VAL A 38 -4.62 2.31 0.75
CA VAL A 38 -3.63 3.17 1.39
C VAL A 38 -2.38 2.34 1.64
N GLY A 39 -1.22 2.85 1.25
CA GLY A 39 0.07 2.21 1.44
C GLY A 39 1.00 3.05 2.30
N PHE A 40 1.78 2.40 3.16
CA PHE A 40 2.77 3.04 4.00
C PHE A 40 4.17 2.67 3.55
N ILE A 41 5.00 3.70 3.34
CA ILE A 41 6.45 3.59 3.13
C ILE A 41 7.10 3.93 4.46
N THR A 42 7.85 3.01 5.05
CA THR A 42 8.39 3.18 6.41
C THR A 42 9.87 2.85 6.51
N GLY A 43 10.53 3.32 7.59
CA GLY A 43 11.92 3.00 7.88
C GLY A 43 12.91 3.58 6.87
N VAL A 44 13.97 2.82 6.55
CA VAL A 44 15.03 3.23 5.62
C VAL A 44 14.47 3.54 4.22
N GLN A 45 13.47 2.78 3.77
CA GLN A 45 12.82 3.06 2.49
C GLN A 45 12.10 4.40 2.46
N ALA A 46 11.51 4.86 3.57
CA ALA A 46 10.88 6.18 3.59
C ALA A 46 11.89 7.29 3.30
N ARG A 47 13.10 7.20 3.88
CA ARG A 47 14.18 8.13 3.56
C ARG A 47 14.60 8.01 2.09
N ASP A 48 14.95 6.80 1.67
CA ASP A 48 15.52 6.57 0.35
C ASP A 48 14.55 6.98 -0.78
N TRP A 49 13.25 6.76 -0.59
CA TRP A 49 12.22 7.14 -1.56
C TRP A 49 11.83 8.62 -1.50
N CYS A 50 11.97 9.31 -0.36
CA CYS A 50 11.80 10.76 -0.28
C CYS A 50 12.94 11.51 -0.97
N ASP A 51 14.15 10.95 -0.98
CA ASP A 51 15.34 11.57 -1.55
C ASP A 51 15.57 11.20 -3.03
N ARG A 52 14.75 10.31 -3.61
CA ARG A 52 14.77 9.98 -5.04
C ARG A 52 14.35 11.20 -5.87
N LYS A 53 15.31 11.79 -6.59
CA LYS A 53 15.11 12.88 -7.56
C LYS A 53 14.56 12.38 -8.89
#